data_AF-A0A0P0CG51-F1
#
_entry.id   AF-A0A0P0CG51-F1
#
_cell.length_a   1.000
_cell.length_b   1.000
_cell.length_c   1.000
_cell.angle_alpha   90.00
_cell.angle_beta   90.00
_cell.angle_gamma   90.00
#
_symmetry.space_group_name_H-M   'P 1'
#
loop_
_entity.id
_entity.type
_entity.pdbx_description
1 polymer ?
#
loop_
_entity_poly.entity_id
_entity_poly.type
_entity_poly.pdbx_seq_one_letter_code
_entity_poly.pdbx_strand_id
1 'polypeptide(L)' 'MEEGAEVFLGLGLISLLIGLVGFVLYILSIIWAYRDAERRGKSGILIAILVAFAAWPLGLVIWLLIRPSGYGNRYRETI' A
#
# COMPACT_ATOMS: atom_id res chain seq x y z
N MET A 1 0.81 -39.75 -15.46
CA MET A 1 1.83 -38.71 -15.20
C MET A 1 1.40 -37.34 -15.75
N GLU A 2 0.56 -37.27 -16.78
CA GLU A 2 0.12 -36.00 -17.39
C GLU A 2 -0.83 -35.19 -16.49
N GLU A 3 -1.78 -35.82 -15.79
CA GLU A 3 -2.75 -35.12 -14.92
C GLU A 3 -2.09 -34.30 -13.79
N GLY A 4 -0.99 -34.79 -13.21
CA GLY A 4 -0.27 -34.07 -12.15
C GLY A 4 0.45 -32.82 -12.65
N ALA A 5 0.90 -32.82 -13.91
CA ALA A 5 1.57 -31.68 -14.53
C ALA A 5 0.58 -30.55 -14.83
N GLU A 6 -0.61 -30.87 -15.33
CA GLU A 6 -1.66 -29.88 -15.60
C GLU A 6 -2.14 -29.19 -14.32
N VAL A 7 -2.34 -29.95 -13.24
CA VAL A 7 -2.71 -29.39 -11.93
C VAL A 7 -1.60 -28.48 -11.39
N PHE A 8 -0.34 -28.89 -11.51
CA PHE A 8 0.80 -28.07 -11.07
C PHE A 8 0.90 -26.75 -11.86
N LEU A 9 0.74 -26.81 -13.19
CA LEU A 9 0.74 -25.62 -14.04
C LEU A 9 -0.45 -24.70 -13.75
N GLY A 10 -1.65 -25.26 -13.53
CA GLY A 10 -2.84 -24.50 -13.17
C GLY A 10 -2.67 -23.75 -11.84
N LEU A 11 -2.21 -24.44 -10.79
CA LEU A 11 -1.92 -23.82 -9.49
C LEU A 11 -0.79 -22.79 -9.57
N GLY A 12 0.24 -23.06 -10.38
CA GLY A 12 1.33 -22.13 -10.62
C GLY A 12 0.86 -20.84 -11.27
N LEU A 13 0.04 -20.93 -12.31
CA LEU A 13 -0.52 -19.76 -13.00
C LEU A 13 -1.44 -18.94 -12.08
N ILE A 14 -2.32 -19.60 -11.33
CA ILE A 14 -3.20 -18.93 -10.36
C ILE A 14 -2.37 -18.21 -9.29
N SER A 15 -1.34 -18.86 -8.75
CA SER A 15 -0.46 -18.27 -7.74
C SER A 15 0.29 -17.05 -8.29
N LEU A 16 0.75 -17.11 -9.54
CA LEU A 16 1.42 -16.01 -10.21
C LEU A 16 0.48 -14.81 -10.45
N LEU A 17 -0.76 -15.07 -10.87
CA LEU A 17 -1.76 -14.02 -11.03
C LEU A 17 -2.12 -13.35 -9.70
N ILE A 18 -2.31 -14.13 -8.64
CA ILE A 18 -2.57 -13.60 -7.30
C ILE A 18 -1.37 -12.77 -6.81
N GLY A 19 -0.15 -13.28 -6.99
CA GLY A 19 1.08 -12.56 -6.66
C GLY A 19 1.22 -11.24 -7.41
N LEU A 20 0.90 -11.24 -8.72
CA LEU A 20 0.96 -10.04 -9.54
C LEU A 20 -0.07 -8.98 -9.10
N VAL A 21 -1.31 -9.40 -8.85
CA VAL A 21 -2.37 -8.50 -8.33
C VAL A 21 -1.96 -7.94 -6.98
N GLY A 22 -1.47 -8.79 -6.07
CA GLY A 22 -0.97 -8.37 -4.76
C GLY A 22 0.18 -7.36 -4.86
N PHE A 23 1.12 -7.58 -5.78
CA PHE A 23 2.24 -6.67 -6.02
C PHE A 23 1.77 -5.31 -6.56
N VAL A 24 0.82 -5.29 -7.50
CA VAL A 24 0.23 -4.04 -8.00
C VAL A 24 -0.46 -3.29 -6.86
N LEU A 25 -1.28 -3.97 -6.05
CA LEU A 25 -1.95 -3.36 -4.90
C LEU A 25 -0.97 -2.83 -3.85
N TYR A 26 0.12 -3.56 -3.61
CA TYR A 26 1.21 -3.12 -2.73
C TYR A 26 1.80 -1.79 -3.21
N ILE A 27 2.21 -1.69 -4.47
CA ILE A 27 2.77 -0.44 -5.03
C ILE A 27 1.75 0.70 -5.01
N LEU A 28 0.50 0.44 -5.43
CA LEU A 28 -0.55 1.45 -5.40
C LEU A 28 -0.83 1.96 -3.98
N SER A 29 -0.77 1.08 -2.96
CA SER A 29 -0.97 1.47 -1.58
C SER A 29 0.12 2.41 -1.05
N ILE A 30 1.38 2.19 -1.42
CA ILE A 30 2.50 3.06 -1.05
C ILE A 30 2.33 4.44 -1.68
N ILE A 31 2.06 4.49 -3.00
CA ILE A 31 1.87 5.74 -3.73
C ILE A 31 0.67 6.50 -3.17
N TRP A 32 -0.42 5.80 -2.88
CA TRP A 32 -1.62 6.39 -2.29
C TRP A 32 -1.33 6.97 -0.90
N ALA A 33 -0.68 6.21 -0.02
CA ALA A 33 -0.40 6.64 1.34
C ALA A 33 0.57 7.83 1.38
N TYR A 34 1.58 7.85 0.50
CA TYR A 34 2.45 9.01 0.29
C TYR A 34 1.63 10.27 -0.02
N ARG A 35 0.77 10.20 -1.05
CA ARG A 35 -0.04 11.35 -1.49
C ARG A 35 -1.08 11.77 -0.45
N ASP A 36 -1.68 10.81 0.26
CA ASP A 36 -2.65 11.08 1.32
C ASP A 36 -2.00 11.80 2.50
N ALA A 37 -0.80 11.38 2.90
CA ALA A 37 -0.04 12.04 3.96
C ALA A 37 0.36 13.48 3.59
N GLU A 38 0.87 13.72 2.38
CA GLU A 38 1.22 15.07 1.90
C GLU A 38 0.01 16.01 1.88
N ARG A 39 -1.16 15.51 1.45
CA ARG A 39 -2.42 16.28 1.48
C ARG A 39 -2.82 16.65 2.92
N ARG A 40 -2.49 15.81 3.90
CA ARG A 40 -2.78 16.04 5.34
C ARG A 40 -1.68 16.84 6.05
N GLY A 41 -0.67 17.35 5.34
CA GLY A 41 0.44 18.08 5.94
C GLY A 41 1.35 17.20 6.80
N LYS A 42 1.41 15.90 6.50
CA LYS A 42 2.33 14.94 7.12
C LYS A 42 3.39 14.54 6.09
N SER A 43 4.57 14.11 6.55
CA SER A 43 5.64 13.67 5.65
C SER A 43 5.20 12.41 4.88
N GLY A 44 5.03 12.55 3.56
CA GLY A 44 4.64 11.44 2.69
C GLY A 44 5.67 10.33 2.66
N ILE A 45 6.96 10.68 2.71
CA ILE A 45 8.07 9.71 2.69
C ILE A 45 8.02 8.79 3.92
N LEU A 46 7.80 9.36 5.12
CA LEU A 46 7.71 8.56 6.34
C LEU A 46 6.54 7.58 6.30
N ILE A 47 5.39 8.04 5.78
CA ILE A 47 4.21 7.17 5.64
C ILE A 47 4.41 6.13 4.53
N ALA A 48 5.08 6.47 3.43
CA ALA A 48 5.42 5.51 2.39
C ALA A 48 6.33 4.39 2.92
N ILE A 49 7.34 4.73 3.71
CA ILE A 49 8.24 3.76 4.37
C ILE A 49 7.45 2.89 5.35
N LEU A 50 6.57 3.49 6.16
CA LEU A 50 5.68 2.74 7.06
C LEU A 50 4.86 1.70 6.28
N VAL A 51 4.19 2.10 5.21
CA VAL A 51 3.35 1.19 4.41
C VAL A 51 4.17 0.12 3.68
N ALA A 52 5.37 0.46 3.20
CA ALA A 52 6.25 -0.47 2.49
C ALA A 52 6.87 -1.53 3.42
N PHE A 53 7.34 -1.14 4.61
CA PHE A 53 8.18 -1.99 5.44
C PHE A 53 7.50 -2.53 6.71
N ALA A 54 6.42 -1.91 7.19
CA ALA A 54 5.67 -2.43 8.34
C ALA A 54 4.65 -3.50 7.91
N ALA A 55 5.12 -4.53 7.19
CA ALA A 55 4.36 -5.68 6.68
C ALA A 55 3.03 -5.29 6.02
N TRP A 56 3.00 -5.12 4.69
CA TRP A 56 1.73 -4.91 3.99
C TRP A 56 0.76 -6.07 4.25
N PRO A 57 -0.52 -5.82 4.62
CA PRO A 57 -1.22 -4.52 4.64
C PRO A 57 -1.22 -3.80 6.00
N LEU A 58 -0.55 -4.30 7.03
CA LEU A 58 -0.57 -3.74 8.39
C LEU A 58 -0.11 -2.27 8.42
N GLY A 59 0.98 -1.91 7.75
CA GLY A 59 1.44 -0.52 7.67
C GLY A 59 0.38 0.43 7.07
N LEU A 60 -0.38 -0.05 6.07
CA LEU A 60 -1.51 0.69 5.50
C LEU A 60 -2.65 0.85 6.51
N VAL A 61 -2.99 -0.22 7.24
CA VAL A 61 -4.01 -0.19 8.29
C VAL A 61 -3.62 0.78 9.40
N ILE A 62 -2.37 0.77 9.86
CA ILE A 62 -1.87 1.70 10.87
C ILE A 62 -2.06 3.15 10.39
N TRP A 63 -1.66 3.46 9.16
CA TRP A 63 -1.88 4.79 8.59
C TRP A 63 -3.37 5.17 8.59
N LEU A 64 -4.26 4.26 8.18
CA LEU A 64 -5.70 4.50 8.17
C LEU A 64 -6.31 4.74 9.55
N LEU A 65 -5.73 4.18 10.62
CA LEU A 65 -6.17 4.40 11.99
C LEU A 65 -5.71 5.74 12.56
N ILE A 66 -4.47 6.14 12.27
CA ILE A 66 -3.87 7.36 12.85
C ILE A 66 -3.98 8.58 11.94
N ARG A 67 -4.45 8.43 10.69
CA ARG A 67 -4.53 9.53 9.72
C ARG A 67 -5.35 10.69 10.27
N PRO A 68 -4.85 11.94 10.19
CA PRO A 68 -5.62 13.13 10.58
C PRO A 68 -6.94 13.23 9.80
N SER A 69 -8.02 13.69 10.44
CA SER A 69 -9.31 13.87 9.78
C SER A 69 -9.34 15.07 8.81
N GLY A 70 -8.56 16.12 9.07
CA GLY A 70 -8.46 17.33 8.25
C GLY A 70 -7.30 17.34 7.25
N TYR A 71 -7.47 18.09 6.16
CA TYR A 71 -6.35 18.53 5.33
C TYR A 71 -5.57 19.60 6.12
N GLY A 72 -4.25 19.49 6.18
CA GLY A 72 -3.43 20.42 6.95
C GLY A 72 -3.66 21.85 6.46
N ASN A 73 -4.21 22.71 7.34
CA ASN A 73 -4.47 24.10 7.01
C ASN A 73 -3.14 24.83 6.87
N ARG A 74 -2.66 24.97 5.63
CA ARG A 74 -1.33 25.49 5.27
C ARG A 74 -1.25 27.04 5.35
N TYR A 75 -2.10 27.68 6.17
CA TYR A 75 -2.34 29.14 6.15
C TYR A 75 -2.41 29.80 7.54
N ARG A 76 -1.56 29.44 8.52
CA ARG A 76 -1.60 30.10 9.84
C ARG A 76 -0.27 30.49 10.47
N GLU A 77 0.72 30.88 9.67
CA GLU A 77 1.98 31.46 10.18
C GLU A 77 2.48 32.65 9.33
N THR A 78 1.59 33.56 8.89
CA THR A 78 2.02 34.80 8.20
C THR A 78 1.10 35.99 8.47
N ILE A 79 0.59 36.12 9.70
CA ILE A 79 -0.04 37.35 10.19
C ILE A 79 0.46 37.62 11.60
#